data_AF-A0A0B1RWW8-F1
#
_entry.id   AF-A0A0B1RWW8-F1
#
_cell.length_a   1.000
_cell.length_b   1.000
_cell.length_c   1.000
_cell.angle_alpha   90.00
_cell.angle_beta   90.00
_cell.angle_gamma   90.00
#
_symmetry.space_group_name_H-M   'P 1'
#
loop_
_entity.id
_entity.type
_entity.pdbx_description
1 polymer ?
#
loop_
_entity_poly.entity_id
_entity_poly.type
_entity_poly.pdbx_seq_one_letter_code
_entity_poly.pdbx_strand_id
1 'polypeptide(L)'
;MCVFRQYIQFPAHPKNSNSLRCIEDALFVLCIDQESEPEKGYTEDDEHARQVLHGGGAKVNSSNRWFDKTLQLIAGKNGYCGLCYEHTPAEGPPVAALMDFICDKFDSKSFLDDNELGKETVEELEFELNDAQKAQIEKSGKKMDK
;
A
#
# COMPACT_ATOMS: atom_id res chain seq x y z
N MET A 1 -2.89 11.47 -16.06
CA MET A 1 -3.54 12.81 -16.00
C MET A 1 -4.69 12.94 -14.99
N CYS A 2 -5.43 11.88 -14.61
CA CYS A 2 -6.51 12.01 -13.61
C CYS A 2 -6.00 12.12 -12.16
N VAL A 3 -4.93 11.39 -11.80
CA VAL A 3 -4.35 11.32 -10.44
C VAL A 3 -3.75 12.68 -10.02
N PHE A 4 -2.88 13.25 -10.87
CA PHE A 4 -2.27 14.58 -10.65
C PHE A 4 -3.27 15.72 -10.42
N ARG A 5 -4.47 15.68 -11.03
CA ARG A 5 -5.48 16.74 -10.85
C ARG A 5 -6.22 16.62 -9.51
N GLN A 6 -6.31 15.42 -8.94
CA GLN A 6 -6.93 15.16 -7.64
C GLN A 6 -5.98 15.54 -6.49
N TYR A 7 -4.70 15.23 -6.64
CA TYR A 7 -3.64 15.57 -5.68
C TYR A 7 -3.55 17.07 -5.38
N ILE A 8 -3.94 17.93 -6.32
CA ILE A 8 -3.91 19.40 -6.18
C ILE A 8 -5.08 19.93 -5.32
N GLN A 9 -6.23 19.25 -5.29
CA GLN A 9 -7.41 19.70 -4.53
C GLN A 9 -7.53 19.09 -3.13
N PHE A 10 -6.83 17.98 -2.91
CA PHE A 10 -6.84 17.24 -1.66
C PHE A 10 -6.15 17.93 -0.46
N PRO A 11 -5.00 18.62 -0.62
CA PRO A 11 -4.32 19.32 0.48
C PRO A 11 -4.94 20.68 0.83
N ALA A 12 -6.09 21.04 0.26
CA ALA A 12 -6.77 22.30 0.60
C ALA A 12 -7.18 22.37 2.09
N HIS A 13 -7.28 21.23 2.77
CA HIS A 13 -7.46 21.17 4.22
C HIS A 13 -6.11 20.92 4.94
N PRO A 14 -5.74 21.72 5.97
CA PRO A 14 -4.44 21.59 6.64
C PRO A 14 -4.16 20.19 7.22
N LYS A 15 -5.18 19.52 7.77
CA LYS A 15 -5.03 18.15 8.28
C LYS A 15 -4.65 17.16 7.18
N ASN A 16 -5.31 17.24 6.02
CA ASN A 16 -5.02 16.36 4.89
C ASN A 16 -3.60 16.58 4.38
N SER A 17 -3.13 17.83 4.38
CA SER A 17 -1.76 18.16 3.97
C SER A 17 -0.71 17.51 4.89
N ASN A 18 -0.94 17.52 6.21
CA ASN A 18 -0.02 16.88 7.16
C ASN A 18 -0.02 15.36 7.00
N SER A 19 -1.21 14.74 6.89
CA SER A 19 -1.35 13.30 6.66
C SER A 19 -0.70 12.86 5.35
N LEU A 20 -0.93 13.61 4.25
CA LEU A 20 -0.27 13.38 2.97
C LEU A 20 1.26 13.46 3.12
N ARG A 21 1.75 14.50 3.78
CA ARG A 21 3.19 14.70 3.98
C ARG A 21 3.82 13.56 4.77
N CYS A 22 3.13 13.07 5.80
CA CYS A 22 3.57 11.91 6.57
C CYS A 22 3.72 10.67 5.67
N ILE A 23 2.77 10.42 4.77
CA ILE A 23 2.82 9.29 3.82
C ILE A 23 3.97 9.50 2.81
N GLU A 24 4.13 10.71 2.28
CA GLU A 24 5.21 11.05 1.34
C GLU A 24 6.60 10.87 1.96
N ASP A 25 6.79 11.33 3.20
CA ASP A 25 8.08 11.29 3.91
C ASP A 25 8.40 9.91 4.55
N ALA A 26 7.40 9.02 4.68
CA ALA A 26 7.61 7.67 5.22
C ALA A 26 8.68 6.89 4.43
N LEU A 27 9.40 5.96 5.05
CA LEU A 27 10.39 5.15 4.32
C LEU A 27 9.72 4.18 3.32
N PHE A 28 8.64 3.54 3.75
CA PHE A 28 7.81 2.63 2.97
C PHE A 28 6.41 2.59 3.60
N VAL A 29 5.46 1.94 2.92
CA VAL A 29 4.13 1.65 3.47
C VAL A 29 4.00 0.15 3.67
N LEU A 30 3.38 -0.28 4.78
CA LEU A 30 3.00 -1.66 5.02
C LEU A 30 1.47 -1.80 4.90
N CYS A 31 1.02 -2.58 3.93
CA CYS A 31 -0.38 -2.89 3.69
C CYS A 31 -0.73 -4.20 4.39
N ILE A 32 -1.57 -4.12 5.43
CA ILE A 32 -2.10 -5.29 6.13
C ILE A 32 -3.42 -5.67 5.46
N ASP A 33 -3.39 -6.71 4.64
CA ASP A 33 -4.49 -7.07 3.75
C ASP A 33 -5.47 -8.07 4.36
N GLN A 34 -6.75 -7.87 4.03
CA GLN A 34 -7.80 -8.83 4.35
C GLN A 34 -7.70 -10.06 3.46
N GLU A 35 -8.29 -11.16 3.92
CA GLU A 35 -8.40 -12.39 3.13
C GLU A 35 -9.16 -12.12 1.82
N SER A 36 -8.66 -12.70 0.73
CA SER A 36 -9.33 -12.72 -0.56
C SER A 36 -9.37 -14.15 -1.09
N GLU A 37 -10.41 -14.45 -1.87
CA GLU A 37 -10.57 -15.72 -2.55
C GLU A 37 -10.40 -15.52 -4.06
N PRO A 38 -9.83 -16.49 -4.79
CA PRO A 38 -9.73 -16.41 -6.24
C PRO A 38 -11.10 -16.28 -6.89
N GLU A 39 -11.22 -15.37 -7.85
CA GLU A 39 -12.41 -15.31 -8.69
C GLU A 39 -12.57 -16.59 -9.53
N LYS A 40 -13.79 -16.88 -9.99
CA LYS A 40 -14.08 -18.10 -10.74
C LYS A 40 -13.19 -18.20 -11.99
N GLY A 41 -12.36 -19.25 -12.03
CA GLY A 41 -11.46 -19.52 -13.15
C GLY A 41 -10.02 -19.07 -12.92
N TYR A 42 -9.74 -18.41 -11.79
CA TYR A 42 -8.38 -18.08 -11.36
C TYR A 42 -7.87 -19.12 -10.35
N THR A 43 -6.56 -19.28 -10.33
CA THR A 43 -5.84 -20.06 -9.32
C THR A 43 -5.51 -19.22 -8.09
N GLU A 44 -5.04 -19.87 -7.02
CA GLU A 44 -4.51 -19.18 -5.84
C GLU A 44 -3.30 -18.29 -6.19
N ASP A 45 -2.42 -18.74 -7.10
CA ASP A 45 -1.25 -17.98 -7.54
C ASP A 45 -1.68 -16.74 -8.33
N ASP A 46 -2.72 -16.86 -9.17
CA ASP A 46 -3.27 -15.70 -9.89
C ASP A 46 -3.86 -14.69 -8.91
N GLU A 47 -4.57 -15.16 -7.88
CA GLU A 47 -5.12 -14.30 -6.84
C GLU A 47 -4.01 -13.61 -6.04
N HIS A 48 -2.95 -14.33 -5.67
CA HIS A 48 -1.79 -13.76 -5.00
C HIS A 48 -1.14 -12.66 -5.85
N ALA A 49 -0.88 -12.92 -7.13
CA ALA A 49 -0.35 -11.93 -8.06
C ALA A 49 -1.27 -10.70 -8.13
N ARG A 50 -2.58 -10.91 -8.28
CA ARG A 50 -3.60 -9.85 -8.36
C ARG A 50 -3.65 -8.99 -7.09
N GLN A 51 -3.55 -9.60 -5.92
CA GLN A 51 -3.46 -8.90 -4.63
C GLN A 51 -2.20 -8.03 -4.55
N VAL A 52 -1.05 -8.54 -4.97
CA VAL A 52 0.21 -7.78 -4.94
C VAL A 52 0.22 -6.65 -5.97
N LEU A 53 -0.28 -6.90 -7.18
CA LEU A 53 -0.29 -5.94 -8.29
C LEU A 53 -1.21 -4.74 -8.03
N HIS A 54 -2.44 -4.99 -7.59
CA HIS A 54 -3.43 -3.93 -7.44
C HIS A 54 -4.40 -4.10 -6.28
N GLY A 55 -4.29 -5.15 -5.46
CA GLY A 55 -5.16 -5.38 -4.30
C GLY A 55 -6.54 -5.97 -4.64
N GLY A 56 -6.73 -6.45 -5.86
CA GLY A 56 -7.90 -7.24 -6.22
C GLY A 56 -9.26 -6.50 -6.27
N GLY A 57 -9.26 -5.18 -6.30
CA GLY A 57 -10.47 -4.36 -6.47
C GLY A 57 -10.78 -3.49 -5.26
N ALA A 58 -11.59 -2.47 -5.49
CA ALA A 58 -11.93 -1.43 -4.52
C ALA A 58 -12.68 -1.95 -3.29
N LYS A 59 -13.38 -3.08 -3.43
CA LYS A 59 -14.08 -3.77 -2.33
C LYS A 59 -13.23 -4.81 -1.60
N VAL A 60 -12.01 -5.05 -2.06
CA VAL A 60 -11.07 -6.03 -1.49
C VAL A 60 -9.95 -5.27 -0.80
N ASN A 61 -8.77 -5.13 -1.43
CA ASN A 61 -7.60 -4.49 -0.84
C ASN A 61 -7.05 -3.33 -1.71
N SER A 62 -7.64 -2.98 -2.86
CA SER A 62 -7.14 -1.85 -3.67
C SER A 62 -7.23 -0.49 -2.98
N SER A 63 -8.15 -0.33 -2.02
CA SER A 63 -8.25 0.85 -1.17
C SER A 63 -7.21 0.88 -0.05
N ASN A 64 -6.56 -0.26 0.23
CA ASN A 64 -5.47 -0.41 1.18
C ASN A 64 -4.10 -0.21 0.51
N ARG A 65 -4.01 0.74 -0.42
CA ARG A 65 -2.82 1.02 -1.24
C ARG A 65 -2.58 2.51 -1.35
N TRP A 66 -1.30 2.86 -1.48
CA TRP A 66 -0.85 4.20 -1.85
C TRP A 66 0.11 4.10 -3.03
N PHE A 67 -0.43 4.00 -4.26
CA PHE A 67 0.35 3.72 -5.47
C PHE A 67 1.41 4.77 -5.82
N ASP A 68 1.33 5.99 -5.27
CA ASP A 68 2.37 7.01 -5.41
C ASP A 68 3.58 6.74 -4.50
N LYS A 69 3.51 5.75 -3.59
CA LYS A 69 4.62 5.38 -2.72
C LYS A 69 5.58 4.45 -3.44
N THR A 70 6.87 4.79 -3.38
CA THR A 70 7.94 4.01 -4.00
C THR A 70 7.97 2.55 -3.56
N LEU A 71 7.83 2.27 -2.26
CA LEU A 71 7.84 0.90 -1.72
C LEU A 71 6.60 0.66 -0.87
N GLN A 72 5.83 -0.37 -1.25
CA GLN A 72 4.69 -0.87 -0.51
C GLN A 72 4.90 -2.36 -0.24
N LEU A 73 5.10 -2.73 1.03
CA LEU A 73 5.14 -4.12 1.48
C LEU A 73 3.71 -4.59 1.77
N ILE A 74 3.37 -5.81 1.39
CA ILE A 74 2.03 -6.36 1.55
C ILE A 74 2.11 -7.60 2.43
N ALA A 75 1.24 -7.67 3.43
CA ALA A 75 1.09 -8.80 4.33
C ALA A 75 -0.40 -9.14 4.48
N GLY A 76 -0.83 -10.20 3.81
CA GLY A 76 -2.20 -10.72 3.84
C GLY A 76 -2.40 -11.74 4.96
N LYS A 77 -3.61 -11.74 5.51
CA LYS A 77 -4.01 -12.64 6.60
C LYS A 77 -3.97 -14.14 6.23
N ASN A 78 -4.11 -14.46 4.94
CA ASN A 78 -3.97 -15.82 4.39
C ASN A 78 -2.50 -16.26 4.19
N GLY A 79 -1.53 -15.43 4.58
CA GLY A 79 -0.10 -15.70 4.43
C GLY A 79 0.50 -15.17 3.13
N TYR A 80 -0.30 -14.55 2.25
CA TYR A 80 0.22 -13.88 1.06
C TYR A 80 1.08 -12.68 1.46
N CYS A 81 2.31 -12.64 0.96
CA CYS A 81 3.18 -11.48 1.12
C CYS A 81 3.72 -11.05 -0.23
N GLY A 82 4.14 -9.80 -0.33
CA GLY A 82 4.72 -9.28 -1.55
C GLY A 82 5.12 -7.83 -1.45
N LEU A 83 5.52 -7.27 -2.59
CA LEU A 83 5.85 -5.86 -2.72
C LEU A 83 5.31 -5.30 -4.01
N CYS A 84 4.71 -4.12 -3.90
CA CYS A 84 4.34 -3.26 -5.00
C CYS A 84 5.28 -2.04 -4.94
N TYR A 85 5.89 -1.69 -6.07
CA TYR A 85 6.76 -0.53 -6.16
C TYR A 85 6.38 0.39 -7.31
N GLU A 86 6.64 1.67 -7.11
CA GLU A 86 6.52 2.68 -8.17
C GLU A 86 7.81 2.67 -9.00
N HIS A 87 7.68 2.62 -10.32
CA HIS A 87 8.77 2.28 -11.23
C HIS A 87 9.68 3.47 -11.58
N THR A 88 9.23 4.72 -11.40
CA THR A 88 10.03 5.90 -11.74
C THR A 88 11.38 5.99 -10.98
N PRO A 89 11.48 5.70 -9.68
CA PRO A 89 12.71 5.83 -8.91
C PRO A 89 13.62 4.60 -8.94
N ALA A 90 13.11 3.43 -9.33
CA ALA A 90 13.85 2.17 -9.20
C ALA A 90 13.53 1.17 -10.31
N GLU A 91 14.53 0.37 -10.67
CA GLU A 91 14.42 -0.75 -11.59
C GLU A 91 14.26 -2.08 -10.82
N GLY A 92 13.94 -3.16 -11.54
CA GLY A 92 13.75 -4.49 -10.95
C GLY A 92 14.92 -5.01 -10.09
N PRO A 93 16.20 -4.94 -10.52
CA PRO A 93 17.30 -5.58 -9.78
C PRO A 93 17.51 -5.05 -8.35
N PRO A 94 17.51 -3.73 -8.08
CA PRO A 94 17.55 -3.20 -6.71
C PRO A 94 16.39 -3.68 -5.83
N VAL A 95 15.18 -3.76 -6.38
CA VAL A 95 13.98 -4.21 -5.65
C VAL A 95 14.07 -5.69 -5.31
N ALA A 96 14.55 -6.52 -6.25
CA ALA A 96 14.78 -7.94 -6.02
C ALA A 96 15.83 -8.17 -4.93
N ALA A 97 16.96 -7.44 -4.99
CA ALA A 97 18.02 -7.53 -3.98
C ALA A 97 17.54 -7.12 -2.57
N LEU A 98 16.65 -6.11 -2.48
CA LEU A 98 16.00 -5.74 -1.22
C LEU A 98 15.12 -6.88 -0.69
N MET A 99 14.35 -7.53 -1.57
CA MET A 99 13.49 -8.65 -1.19
C MET A 99 14.28 -9.87 -0.71
N ASP A 100 15.33 -10.24 -1.44
CA ASP A 100 16.22 -11.34 -1.03
C ASP A 100 16.82 -11.06 0.35
N PHE A 101 17.31 -9.83 0.59
CA PHE A 101 17.83 -9.42 1.89
C PHE A 101 16.78 -9.55 3.01
N ILE A 102 15.53 -9.14 2.76
CA ILE A 102 14.45 -9.25 3.76
C ILE A 102 14.17 -10.72 4.08
N CYS A 103 14.02 -11.57 3.06
CA CYS A 103 13.78 -13.01 3.23
C CYS A 103 14.92 -13.69 4.01
N ASP A 104 16.18 -13.40 3.66
CA ASP A 104 17.36 -13.93 4.37
C ASP A 104 17.37 -13.55 5.86
N LYS A 105 16.89 -12.34 6.19
CA LYS A 105 16.75 -11.90 7.60
C LYS A 105 15.68 -12.67 8.35
N PHE A 106 14.54 -12.93 7.72
CA PHE A 106 13.50 -13.77 8.31
C PHE A 106 13.98 -15.21 8.54
N ASP A 107 14.63 -15.81 7.54
CA ASP A 107 15.11 -17.20 7.60
C ASP A 107 16.22 -17.39 8.65
N SER A 108 17.15 -16.43 8.74
CA SER A 108 18.21 -16.45 9.74
C SER A 108 17.73 -16.19 11.18
N LYS A 109 16.46 -15.75 11.36
CA LYS A 109 15.90 -15.29 12.64
C LYS A 109 16.79 -14.27 13.37
N SER A 110 17.62 -13.55 12.61
CA SER A 110 18.62 -12.63 13.12
C SER A 110 18.02 -11.25 13.34
N PHE A 111 17.04 -11.17 14.23
CA PHE A 111 16.45 -9.91 14.65
C PHE A 111 17.29 -9.33 15.78
N LEU A 112 17.64 -8.04 15.67
CA LEU A 112 18.25 -7.30 16.77
C LEU A 112 17.18 -7.13 17.84
N ASP A 113 17.32 -7.85 18.95
CA ASP A 113 16.42 -7.75 20.09
C ASP A 113 16.85 -6.59 21.01
N ASP A 114 16.85 -5.38 20.45
CA ASP A 114 17.01 -4.16 21.25
C ASP A 114 15.68 -3.91 21.97
N ASN A 115 15.52 -4.55 23.13
CA ASN A 115 14.34 -4.51 24.01
C ASN A 115 14.02 -3.11 24.60
N GLU A 116 14.53 -2.03 24.02
CA GLU A 116 14.09 -0.67 24.30
C GLU A 116 13.21 -0.16 23.15
N LEU A 117 12.07 -0.82 22.92
CA LEU A 117 10.99 -0.14 22.22
C LEU A 117 10.55 1.03 23.10
N GLY A 118 11.03 2.22 22.76
CA GLY A 118 10.44 3.47 23.19
C GLY A 118 8.93 3.37 23.02
N LYS A 119 8.19 3.93 23.97
CA LYS A 119 6.73 3.93 23.96
C LYS A 119 6.23 4.93 22.90
N GLU A 120 6.59 4.70 21.64
CA GLU A 120 6.13 5.50 20.53
C GLU A 120 4.66 5.18 20.30
N THR A 121 3.85 6.22 20.31
CA THR A 121 2.41 6.12 20.05
C THR A 121 2.20 6.12 18.55
N VAL A 122 1.49 5.12 18.04
CA VAL A 122 1.01 5.11 16.65
C VAL A 122 0.03 6.27 16.48
N GLU A 123 0.24 7.10 15.45
CA GLU A 123 -0.66 8.19 15.08
C GLU A 123 -1.58 7.76 13.94
N GLU A 124 -2.89 7.96 14.12
CA GLU A 124 -3.87 7.75 13.06
C GLU A 124 -3.88 8.95 12.10
N LEU A 125 -3.70 8.69 10.81
CA LEU A 125 -3.74 9.73 9.78
C LEU A 125 -5.18 10.00 9.36
N GLU A 126 -5.76 11.08 9.88
CA GLU A 126 -7.11 11.50 9.53
C GLU A 126 -7.16 12.19 8.16
N PHE A 127 -8.24 11.94 7.41
CA PHE A 127 -8.58 12.66 6.18
C PHE A 127 -10.00 13.24 6.25
N GLU A 128 -10.10 14.55 6.06
CA GLU A 128 -11.37 15.25 5.97
C GLU A 128 -11.77 15.40 4.50
N LEU A 129 -12.90 14.78 4.14
CA LEU A 129 -13.37 14.67 2.75
C LEU A 129 -14.65 15.46 2.54
N ASN A 130 -14.67 16.29 1.49
CA ASN A 130 -15.90 16.91 0.99
C ASN A 130 -16.66 15.97 0.05
N ASP A 131 -17.91 16.33 -0.28
CA ASP A 131 -18.79 15.48 -1.09
C ASP A 131 -18.25 15.25 -2.51
N ALA A 132 -17.55 16.23 -3.08
CA ALA A 132 -16.93 16.08 -4.40
C ALA A 132 -15.77 15.05 -4.37
N GLN A 133 -14.97 15.03 -3.30
CA GLN A 133 -13.90 14.06 -3.10
C GLN A 133 -14.47 12.64 -2.86
N LYS A 134 -15.52 12.51 -2.06
CA LYS A 134 -16.21 11.22 -1.84
C LYS A 134 -16.76 10.65 -3.16
N ALA A 135 -17.49 11.46 -3.94
CA ALA A 135 -18.00 11.06 -5.25
C ALA A 135 -16.87 10.64 -6.21
N GLN A 136 -15.70 11.29 -6.09
CA GLN A 136 -14.54 10.95 -6.90
C GLN A 136 -13.89 9.62 -6.47
N ILE A 137 -13.79 9.35 -5.16
CA ILE A 137 -13.31 8.06 -4.64
C ILE A 137 -14.20 6.93 -5.17
N GLU A 138 -15.53 7.09 -5.13
CA GLU A 138 -16.47 6.11 -5.69
C GLU A 138 -16.25 5.89 -7.20
N LYS A 139 -15.99 6.98 -7.95
CA LYS A 139 -15.70 6.90 -9.38
C LYS A 139 -14.38 6.18 -9.66
N SER A 140 -13.35 6.45 -8.87
CA SER A 140 -12.04 5.79 -8.96
C SER A 140 -12.16 4.29 -8.63
N GLY A 141 -12.94 3.93 -7.60
CA GLY A 141 -13.21 2.54 -7.26
C GLY A 141 -13.85 1.76 -8.43
N LYS A 142 -14.90 2.34 -9.04
CA LYS A 142 -15.54 1.75 -10.24
C LYS A 142 -14.60 1.63 -11.46
N LYS A 143 -13.53 2.42 -11.51
CA LYS A 143 -12.53 2.33 -12.58
C LYS A 143 -11.47 1.27 -12.28
N MET A 144 -11.12 1.08 -11.00
CA MET A 144 -10.21 0.01 -10.56
C MET A 144 -10.83 -1.38 -10.82
N ASP A 145 -12.14 -1.50 -10.63
CA ASP A 145 -12.87 -2.77 -10.79
C ASP A 145 -13.28 -3.07 -12.26
N LYS A 146 -12.78 -2.31 -13.23
CA LYS A 146 -13.09 -2.45 -14.66
C LYS A 146 -11.89 -2.90 -15.46
#